data_AF-R7FUC9-F1
#
_entry.id   AF-R7FUC9-F1
#
_cell.length_a   1.000
_cell.length_b   1.000
_cell.length_c   1.000
_cell.angle_alpha   90.00
_cell.angle_beta   90.00
_cell.angle_gamma   90.00
#
_symmetry.space_group_name_H-M   'P 1'
#
loop_
_entity.id
_entity.type
_entity.pdbx_description
1 polymer ?
#
loop_
_entity_poly.entity_id
_entity_poly.type
_entity_poly.pdbx_seq_one_letter_code
_entity_poly.pdbx_strand_id
1 'polypeptide(L)'
;MSDELFTVYGNSEIAKGDENARFAFYASIGFFIEVAQMLEYNLRKLLCYEQSVKEIESGELTKERVTEICDKYDKYYDDTYADRLTLGALVNRINKKSCLFGEFASKLTEINQYRVKIVHSIFQNNIVKPNLTDPNIVRDYTSKRLVPMTNMTIEINKAIINIIEAYSEDLHDYKRQVGLPISK
;
A
#
# COMPACT_ATOMS: atom_id res chain seq x y z
N MET A 1 33.57 18.27 7.07
CA MET A 1 32.51 17.36 6.62
C MET A 1 32.74 17.15 5.15
N SER A 2 33.11 15.95 4.74
CA SER A 2 33.16 15.59 3.32
C SER A 2 31.73 15.54 2.82
N ASP A 3 31.42 16.31 1.77
CA ASP A 3 30.24 16.09 0.94
C ASP A 3 30.40 14.71 0.29
N GLU A 4 29.93 13.67 0.97
CA GLU A 4 29.74 12.37 0.31
C GLU A 4 28.72 12.59 -0.80
N LEU A 5 29.23 12.65 -2.04
CA LEU A 5 28.42 12.63 -3.25
C LEU A 5 27.54 11.38 -3.20
N PHE A 6 26.29 11.55 -2.79
CA PHE A 6 25.26 10.54 -2.93
C PHE A 6 25.10 10.24 -4.42
N THR A 7 25.74 9.17 -4.88
CA THR A 7 25.62 8.73 -6.27
C THR A 7 24.31 7.98 -6.40
N VAL A 8 23.29 8.64 -6.96
CA VAL A 8 22.03 8.00 -7.33
C VAL A 8 22.30 7.14 -8.57
N TYR A 9 22.28 5.82 -8.39
CA TYR A 9 22.40 4.87 -9.51
C TYR A 9 21.11 4.91 -10.35
N GLY A 10 21.18 5.58 -11.50
CA GLY A 10 20.11 5.64 -12.49
C GLY A 10 20.65 5.43 -13.90
N ASN A 11 19.78 5.05 -14.82
CA ASN A 11 20.15 4.92 -16.23
C ASN A 11 20.40 6.33 -16.80
N SER A 12 21.66 6.63 -17.15
CA SER A 12 22.09 7.95 -17.64
C SER A 12 21.45 8.34 -18.98
N GLU A 13 20.90 7.36 -19.71
CA GLU A 13 20.20 7.62 -20.95
C GLU A 13 18.78 8.17 -20.71
N ILE A 14 18.20 8.04 -19.51
CA ILE A 14 16.91 8.64 -19.19
C ILE A 14 17.07 10.16 -19.05
N ALA A 15 16.21 10.95 -19.71
CA ALA A 15 16.32 12.41 -19.77
C ALA A 15 17.77 12.84 -20.06
N LYS A 16 18.29 12.40 -21.20
CA LYS A 16 19.68 12.66 -21.59
C LYS A 16 19.88 14.17 -21.75
N GLY A 17 20.96 14.68 -21.15
CA GLY A 17 21.25 16.11 -21.12
C GLY A 17 20.48 16.92 -20.07
N ASP A 18 19.64 16.28 -19.25
CA ASP A 18 18.83 16.95 -18.23
C ASP A 18 18.75 16.14 -16.93
N GLU A 19 19.74 16.35 -16.07
CA GLU A 19 19.87 15.62 -14.82
C GLU A 19 18.72 15.91 -13.85
N ASN A 20 18.21 17.14 -13.82
CA ASN A 20 17.09 17.51 -12.96
C ASN A 20 15.81 16.74 -13.35
N ALA A 21 15.51 16.63 -14.64
CA ALA A 21 14.38 15.82 -15.10
C ALA A 21 14.56 14.34 -14.74
N ARG A 22 15.79 13.80 -14.86
CA ARG A 22 16.12 12.42 -14.48
C ARG A 22 15.95 12.18 -12.98
N PHE A 23 16.49 13.05 -12.14
CA PHE A 23 16.40 12.92 -10.68
C PHE A 23 14.95 13.03 -10.21
N ALA A 24 14.20 14.01 -10.72
CA ALA A 24 12.78 14.17 -10.39
C ALA A 24 11.97 12.92 -10.75
N PHE A 25 12.25 12.29 -11.90
CA PHE A 25 11.60 11.06 -12.32
C PHE A 25 11.89 9.89 -11.37
N TYR A 26 13.17 9.61 -11.08
CA TYR A 26 13.53 8.53 -10.17
C TYR A 26 13.04 8.77 -8.73
N ALA A 27 13.13 10.01 -8.23
CA ALA A 27 12.60 10.37 -6.92
C ALA A 27 11.09 10.17 -6.84
N SER A 28 10.35 10.59 -7.88
CA SER A 28 8.90 10.38 -7.95
C SER A 28 8.53 8.89 -8.02
N ILE A 29 9.34 8.06 -8.69
CA ILE A 29 9.14 6.61 -8.72
C ILE A 29 9.36 6.01 -7.33
N GLY A 30 10.49 6.36 -6.68
CA GLY A 30 10.81 5.88 -5.35
C GLY A 30 9.69 6.22 -4.37
N PHE A 31 9.22 7.47 -4.39
CA PHE A 31 8.13 7.92 -3.54
C PHE A 31 6.81 7.19 -3.84
N PHE A 32 6.45 7.00 -5.11
CA PHE A 32 5.28 6.19 -5.47
C PHE A 32 5.36 4.76 -4.91
N ILE A 33 6.52 4.11 -5.03
CA ILE A 33 6.73 2.75 -4.52
C ILE A 33 6.58 2.70 -3.00
N GLU A 34 7.14 3.68 -2.29
CA GLU A 34 7.02 3.81 -0.83
C GLU A 34 5.56 3.94 -0.40
N VAL A 35 4.80 4.87 -1.01
CA VAL A 35 3.38 5.05 -0.69
C VAL A 35 2.58 3.77 -1.01
N ALA A 36 2.88 3.10 -2.12
CA ALA A 36 2.23 1.83 -2.45
C ALA A 36 2.56 0.70 -1.46
N GLN A 37 3.76 0.70 -0.87
CA GLN A 37 4.14 -0.22 0.21
C GLN A 37 3.41 0.11 1.51
N MET A 38 3.26 1.38 1.86
CA MET A 38 2.44 1.79 3.02
C MET A 38 0.99 1.37 2.86
N LEU A 39 0.43 1.51 1.65
CA LEU A 39 -0.90 1.02 1.32
C LEU A 39 -0.97 -0.51 1.49
N GLU A 40 0.02 -1.25 1.02
CA GLU A 40 0.11 -2.70 1.19
C GLU A 40 0.10 -3.11 2.67
N TYR A 41 0.82 -2.38 3.51
CA TYR A 41 0.84 -2.55 4.96
C TYR A 41 -0.54 -2.29 5.59
N ASN A 42 -1.19 -1.18 5.23
CA ASN A 42 -2.49 -0.81 5.79
C ASN A 42 -3.61 -1.77 5.35
N LEU A 43 -3.58 -2.29 4.12
CA LEU A 43 -4.55 -3.30 3.68
C LEU A 43 -4.45 -4.60 4.50
N ARG A 44 -3.25 -4.99 4.97
CA ARG A 44 -3.10 -6.13 5.89
C ARG A 44 -3.79 -5.85 7.22
N LYS A 45 -3.55 -4.69 7.81
CA LYS A 45 -4.21 -4.28 9.06
C LYS A 45 -5.72 -4.29 8.92
N LEU A 46 -6.23 -3.65 7.87
CA LEU A 46 -7.66 -3.57 7.62
C LEU A 46 -8.31 -4.96 7.56
N LEU A 47 -7.71 -5.89 6.82
CA LEU A 47 -8.20 -7.26 6.74
C LEU A 47 -8.33 -7.92 8.11
N CYS A 48 -7.39 -7.67 9.03
CA CYS A 48 -7.39 -8.27 10.36
C CYS A 48 -8.47 -7.63 11.23
N TYR A 49 -8.49 -6.29 11.32
CA TYR A 49 -9.48 -5.57 12.12
C TYR A 49 -10.92 -5.82 11.67
N GLU A 50 -11.20 -5.72 10.37
CA GLU A 50 -12.54 -5.95 9.82
C GLU A 50 -13.02 -7.39 10.12
N GLN A 51 -12.16 -8.39 9.92
CA GLN A 51 -12.53 -9.78 10.17
C GLN A 51 -12.71 -10.08 11.65
N SER A 52 -11.86 -9.53 12.53
CA SER A 52 -12.02 -9.64 13.99
C SER A 52 -13.37 -9.10 14.43
N VAL A 53 -13.71 -7.87 14.04
CA VAL A 53 -14.97 -7.21 14.43
C VAL A 53 -16.17 -7.99 13.92
N LYS A 54 -16.21 -8.31 12.61
CA LYS A 54 -17.32 -9.07 12.03
C LYS A 54 -17.51 -10.44 12.65
N GLU A 55 -16.41 -11.14 12.97
CA GLU A 55 -16.51 -12.43 13.64
C GLU A 55 -17.06 -12.27 15.05
N ILE A 56 -16.58 -11.30 15.84
CA ILE A 56 -17.13 -11.01 17.17
C ILE A 56 -18.63 -10.73 17.09
N GLU A 57 -19.06 -9.82 16.21
CA GLU A 57 -20.47 -9.42 16.02
C GLU A 57 -21.39 -10.57 15.61
N SER A 58 -20.86 -11.62 14.97
CA SER A 58 -21.65 -12.76 14.49
C SER A 58 -22.08 -13.75 15.58
N GLY A 59 -21.69 -13.56 16.84
CA GLY A 59 -22.01 -14.50 17.91
C GLY A 59 -21.95 -13.87 19.30
N GLU A 60 -21.96 -14.71 20.32
CA GLU A 60 -21.98 -14.26 21.72
C GLU A 60 -20.68 -13.56 22.11
N LEU A 61 -20.80 -12.48 22.88
CA LEU A 61 -19.67 -11.70 23.36
C LEU A 61 -19.14 -12.29 24.68
N THR A 62 -18.17 -13.21 24.59
CA THR A 62 -17.48 -13.79 25.74
C THR A 62 -15.98 -13.48 25.71
N LYS A 63 -15.34 -13.48 26.89
CA LYS A 63 -13.91 -13.18 27.01
C LYS A 63 -13.04 -14.16 26.24
N GLU A 64 -13.37 -15.45 26.36
CA GLU A 64 -12.66 -16.55 25.71
C GLU A 64 -12.72 -16.39 24.18
N ARG A 65 -13.92 -16.16 23.64
CA ARG A 65 -14.14 -16.01 22.20
C ARG A 65 -13.44 -14.78 21.63
N VAL A 66 -13.53 -13.62 22.31
CA VAL A 66 -12.83 -12.40 21.86
C VAL A 66 -11.31 -12.62 21.87
N THR A 67 -10.77 -13.34 22.87
CA THR A 67 -9.34 -13.67 22.94
C THR A 67 -8.92 -14.55 21.77
N GLU A 68 -9.64 -15.65 21.53
CA GLU A 68 -9.37 -16.58 20.43
C GLU A 68 -9.42 -15.88 19.05
N ILE A 69 -10.39 -14.98 18.85
CA ILE A 69 -10.51 -14.20 17.62
C ILE A 69 -9.31 -13.26 17.45
N CYS A 70 -8.87 -12.57 18.51
CA CYS A 70 -7.71 -11.69 18.45
C CYS A 70 -6.44 -12.47 18.09
N ASP A 71 -6.16 -13.55 18.82
CA ASP A 71 -4.97 -14.39 18.58
C ASP A 71 -4.95 -14.96 17.16
N LYS A 72 -6.12 -15.38 16.67
CA LYS A 72 -6.30 -15.88 15.29
C LYS A 72 -5.93 -14.82 14.26
N TYR A 73 -6.40 -13.59 14.41
CA TYR A 73 -6.17 -12.55 13.40
C TYR A 73 -4.82 -11.84 13.54
N ASP A 74 -4.23 -11.81 14.74
CA ASP A 74 -2.84 -11.43 14.95
C ASP A 74 -1.89 -12.42 14.27
N LYS A 75 -2.15 -13.73 14.43
CA LYS A 75 -1.41 -14.76 13.69
C LYS A 75 -1.60 -14.62 12.17
N TYR A 76 -2.83 -14.38 11.73
CA TYR A 76 -3.10 -14.17 10.30
C TYR A 76 -2.32 -12.96 9.74
N TYR A 77 -2.18 -11.88 10.52
CA TYR A 77 -1.36 -10.73 10.15
C TYR A 77 0.10 -11.14 9.91
N ASP A 78 0.70 -11.88 10.84
CA ASP A 78 2.07 -12.39 10.72
C ASP A 78 2.23 -13.33 9.52
N ASP A 79 1.28 -14.24 9.31
CA ASP A 79 1.25 -15.17 8.18
C ASP A 79 1.26 -14.42 6.84
N THR A 80 0.64 -13.22 6.75
CA THR A 80 0.67 -12.43 5.50
C THR A 80 2.08 -11.98 5.09
N TYR A 81 3.02 -11.83 6.04
CA TYR A 81 4.41 -11.53 5.76
C TYR A 81 5.20 -12.78 5.42
N ALA A 82 4.97 -13.87 6.16
CA ALA A 82 5.60 -15.17 5.90
C ALA A 82 5.28 -15.66 4.47
N ASP A 83 4.01 -15.52 4.06
CA ASP A 83 3.52 -15.85 2.72
C ASP A 83 3.93 -14.83 1.65
N ARG A 84 4.57 -13.72 2.03
CA ARG A 84 4.97 -12.62 1.13
C ARG A 84 3.81 -12.13 0.27
N LEU A 85 2.62 -11.98 0.87
CA LEU A 85 1.44 -11.55 0.13
C LEU A 85 1.66 -10.17 -0.47
N THR A 86 1.61 -10.05 -1.79
CA THR A 86 1.78 -8.77 -2.49
C THR A 86 0.52 -7.92 -2.41
N LEU A 87 0.64 -6.64 -2.74
CA LEU A 87 -0.50 -5.72 -2.91
C LEU A 87 -1.63 -6.34 -3.73
N GLY A 88 -1.34 -6.94 -4.89
CA GLY A 88 -2.34 -7.61 -5.71
C GLY A 88 -3.05 -8.78 -5.00
N ALA A 89 -2.31 -9.58 -4.22
CA ALA A 89 -2.90 -10.68 -3.45
C ALA A 89 -3.84 -10.16 -2.33
N LEU A 90 -3.43 -9.10 -1.64
CA LEU A 90 -4.23 -8.46 -0.59
C LEU A 90 -5.50 -7.82 -1.14
N VAL A 91 -5.39 -7.07 -2.25
CA VAL A 91 -6.55 -6.48 -2.95
C VAL A 91 -7.54 -7.57 -3.35
N ASN A 92 -7.05 -8.68 -3.90
CA ASN A 92 -7.92 -9.82 -4.26
C ASN A 92 -8.62 -10.44 -3.05
N ARG A 93 -7.95 -10.55 -1.90
CA ARG A 93 -8.56 -11.07 -0.67
C ARG A 93 -9.64 -10.13 -0.14
N ILE A 94 -9.37 -8.82 -0.14
CA ILE A 94 -10.31 -7.79 0.27
C ILE A 94 -11.55 -7.80 -0.62
N ASN A 95 -11.37 -7.78 -1.95
CA ASN A 95 -12.47 -7.77 -2.91
C ASN A 95 -13.40 -9.00 -2.80
N LYS A 96 -12.87 -10.15 -2.34
CA LYS A 96 -13.66 -11.37 -2.15
C LYS A 96 -14.44 -11.42 -0.83
N LYS A 97 -14.00 -10.66 0.18
CA LYS A 97 -14.48 -10.81 1.57
C LYS A 97 -15.16 -9.56 2.13
N SER A 98 -14.89 -8.40 1.59
CA SER A 98 -15.34 -7.13 2.15
C SER A 98 -16.40 -6.46 1.29
N CYS A 99 -17.51 -6.08 1.92
CA CYS A 99 -18.56 -5.24 1.36
C CYS A 99 -18.16 -3.76 1.27
N LEU A 100 -17.03 -3.34 1.84
CA LEU A 100 -16.58 -1.94 1.89
C LEU A 100 -16.00 -1.41 0.56
N PHE A 101 -15.71 -2.28 -0.40
CA PHE A 101 -14.71 -1.98 -1.42
C PHE A 101 -15.24 -1.70 -2.83
N GLY A 102 -16.55 -1.60 -3.06
CA GLY A 102 -17.06 -1.35 -4.42
C GLY A 102 -16.40 -0.13 -5.11
N GLU A 103 -16.22 0.97 -4.37
CA GLU A 103 -15.57 2.18 -4.89
C GLU A 103 -14.03 2.11 -4.89
N PHE A 104 -13.44 1.47 -3.89
CA PHE A 104 -11.99 1.41 -3.71
C PHE A 104 -11.31 0.31 -4.53
N ALA A 105 -12.02 -0.78 -4.85
CA ALA A 105 -11.48 -1.96 -5.53
C ALA A 105 -10.89 -1.62 -6.91
N SER A 106 -11.58 -0.76 -7.67
CA SER A 106 -11.11 -0.30 -8.98
C SER A 106 -9.82 0.50 -8.85
N LYS A 107 -9.77 1.46 -7.92
CA LYS A 107 -8.60 2.30 -7.64
C LYS A 107 -7.41 1.48 -7.12
N LEU A 108 -7.64 0.54 -6.20
CA LEU A 108 -6.61 -0.38 -5.69
C LEU A 108 -6.04 -1.28 -6.80
N THR A 109 -6.89 -1.76 -7.68
CA THR A 109 -6.47 -2.56 -8.85
C THR A 109 -5.60 -1.72 -9.78
N GLU A 110 -6.02 -0.48 -10.07
CA GLU A 110 -5.28 0.46 -10.89
C GLU A 110 -3.89 0.77 -10.30
N ILE A 111 -3.82 1.06 -9.00
CA ILE A 111 -2.55 1.30 -8.28
C ILE A 111 -1.62 0.08 -8.41
N ASN A 112 -2.14 -1.13 -8.17
CA ASN A 112 -1.34 -2.34 -8.27
C ASN A 112 -0.83 -2.59 -9.70
N GLN A 113 -1.69 -2.42 -10.71
CA GLN A 113 -1.30 -2.53 -12.11
C GLN A 113 -0.22 -1.51 -12.48
N TYR A 114 -0.34 -0.27 -11.99
CA TYR A 114 0.65 0.77 -12.23
C TYR A 114 1.98 0.45 -11.53
N ARG A 115 1.96 -0.06 -10.29
CA ARG A 115 3.17 -0.53 -9.59
C ARG A 115 3.87 -1.63 -10.35
N VAL A 116 3.14 -2.65 -10.81
CA VAL A 116 3.67 -3.72 -11.66
C VAL A 116 4.28 -3.11 -12.93
N LYS A 117 3.57 -2.20 -13.60
CA LYS A 117 4.09 -1.52 -14.80
C LYS A 117 5.40 -0.79 -14.53
N ILE A 118 5.51 0.00 -13.47
CA ILE A 118 6.72 0.74 -13.10
C ILE A 118 7.88 -0.23 -12.82
N VAL A 119 7.66 -1.25 -11.99
CA VAL A 119 8.68 -2.27 -11.66
C VAL A 119 9.19 -3.00 -12.90
N HIS A 120 8.27 -3.48 -13.74
CA HIS A 120 8.65 -4.25 -14.93
C HIS A 120 9.23 -3.36 -16.04
N SER A 121 8.64 -2.21 -16.31
CA SER A 121 8.99 -1.38 -17.48
C SER A 121 10.26 -0.56 -17.25
N ILE A 122 10.50 -0.09 -16.02
CA ILE A 122 11.60 0.82 -15.72
C ILE A 122 12.80 0.07 -15.16
N PHE A 123 12.60 -0.91 -14.27
CA PHE A 123 13.72 -1.58 -13.60
C PHE A 123 14.14 -2.88 -14.28
N GLN A 124 13.20 -3.75 -14.68
CA GLN A 124 13.57 -5.06 -15.21
C GLN A 124 13.93 -5.03 -16.70
N ASN A 125 13.16 -4.31 -17.49
CA ASN A 125 13.24 -4.46 -18.92
C ASN A 125 14.12 -3.40 -19.61
N ASN A 126 14.34 -2.22 -19.02
CA ASN A 126 14.88 -1.07 -19.76
C ASN A 126 14.17 -0.88 -21.14
N ILE A 127 12.96 -1.42 -21.35
CA ILE A 127 12.34 -1.60 -22.68
C ILE A 127 11.71 -0.29 -23.19
N VAL A 128 11.56 0.74 -22.36
CA VAL A 128 11.11 2.09 -22.79
C VAL A 128 12.25 2.88 -23.46
N LYS A 129 13.06 2.17 -24.26
CA LYS A 129 14.44 2.49 -24.62
C LYS A 129 14.65 3.59 -25.67
N PRO A 130 13.62 4.17 -26.32
CA PRO A 130 13.81 5.44 -27.06
C PRO A 130 13.11 6.65 -26.42
N ASN A 131 11.88 6.52 -25.90
CA ASN A 131 11.08 7.70 -25.53
C ASN A 131 11.48 8.34 -24.20
N LEU A 132 12.10 7.60 -23.28
CA LEU A 132 12.58 8.18 -22.01
C LEU A 132 13.91 8.89 -22.15
N THR A 133 14.57 8.87 -23.32
CA THR A 133 15.78 9.69 -23.52
C THR A 133 15.46 11.18 -23.59
N ASP A 134 14.26 11.54 -24.04
CA ASP A 134 13.81 12.93 -24.12
C ASP A 134 13.35 13.46 -22.74
N PRO A 135 14.01 14.50 -22.20
CA PRO A 135 13.62 15.13 -20.95
C PRO A 135 12.15 15.62 -20.92
N ASN A 136 11.62 16.09 -22.04
CA ASN A 136 10.24 16.60 -22.10
C ASN A 136 9.23 15.47 -21.94
N ILE A 137 9.47 14.33 -22.59
CA ILE A 137 8.63 13.14 -22.42
C ILE A 137 8.68 12.65 -20.97
N VAL A 138 9.87 12.64 -20.35
CA VAL A 138 10.05 12.25 -18.94
C VAL A 138 9.28 13.19 -17.99
N ARG A 139 9.37 14.50 -18.19
CA ARG A 139 8.61 15.50 -17.41
C ARG A 139 7.11 15.35 -17.59
N ASP A 140 6.66 15.16 -18.82
CA ASP A 140 5.25 14.97 -19.14
C ASP A 140 4.71 13.70 -18.50
N TYR A 141 5.44 12.59 -18.57
CA TYR A 141 5.06 11.36 -17.89
C TYR A 141 5.00 11.55 -16.36
N THR A 142 6.01 12.21 -15.80
CA THR A 142 6.10 12.46 -14.35
C THR A 142 4.88 13.26 -13.87
N SER A 143 4.61 14.39 -14.52
CA SER A 143 3.54 15.31 -14.13
C SER A 143 2.13 14.78 -14.44
N LYS A 144 1.93 14.09 -15.57
CA LYS A 144 0.59 13.67 -16.02
C LYS A 144 0.21 12.25 -15.60
N ARG A 145 1.17 11.41 -15.18
CA ARG A 145 0.90 10.02 -14.79
C ARG A 145 1.41 9.67 -13.40
N LEU A 146 2.70 9.87 -13.14
CA LEU A 146 3.33 9.38 -11.91
C LEU A 146 2.87 10.17 -10.67
N VAL A 147 2.88 11.50 -10.73
CA VAL A 147 2.39 12.36 -9.64
C VAL A 147 0.89 12.13 -9.38
N PRO A 148 -0.01 12.14 -10.38
CA PRO A 148 -1.42 11.84 -10.15
C PRO A 148 -1.67 10.46 -9.53
N MET A 149 -0.96 9.42 -9.97
CA MET A 149 -1.07 8.09 -9.39
C MET A 149 -0.59 8.05 -7.93
N THR A 150 0.49 8.76 -7.63
CA THR A 150 1.00 8.90 -6.26
C THR A 150 -0.02 9.58 -5.37
N ASN A 151 -0.59 10.70 -5.83
CA ASN A 151 -1.62 11.43 -5.09
C ASN A 151 -2.86 10.56 -4.85
N MET A 152 -3.32 9.84 -5.87
CA MET A 152 -4.43 8.88 -5.70
C MET A 152 -4.08 7.82 -4.65
N THR A 153 -2.87 7.28 -4.68
CA THR A 153 -2.43 6.26 -3.72
C THR A 153 -2.41 6.83 -2.28
N ILE A 154 -1.96 8.08 -2.11
CA ILE A 154 -1.98 8.77 -0.81
C ILE A 154 -3.42 8.91 -0.30
N GLU A 155 -4.34 9.40 -1.14
CA GLU A 155 -5.73 9.62 -0.73
C GLU A 155 -6.44 8.31 -0.37
N ILE A 156 -6.19 7.25 -1.14
CA ILE A 156 -6.71 5.92 -0.83
C ILE A 156 -6.13 5.39 0.47
N ASN A 157 -4.82 5.60 0.70
CA ASN A 157 -4.18 5.17 1.93
C ASN A 157 -4.77 5.90 3.16
N LYS A 158 -5.02 7.21 3.07
CA LYS A 158 -5.71 7.97 4.13
C LYS A 158 -7.10 7.44 4.41
N ALA A 159 -7.89 7.19 3.37
CA ALA A 159 -9.24 6.65 3.52
C ALA A 159 -9.22 5.27 4.23
N ILE A 160 -8.27 4.40 3.87
CA ILE A 160 -8.10 3.09 4.52
C ILE A 160 -7.68 3.24 5.99
N ILE A 161 -6.79 4.16 6.32
CA ILE A 161 -6.39 4.43 7.71
C ILE A 161 -7.61 4.80 8.55
N ASN A 162 -8.46 5.70 8.07
CA ASN A 162 -9.68 6.09 8.80
C ASN A 162 -10.63 4.90 9.04
N ILE A 163 -10.73 3.97 8.07
CA ILE A 163 -11.53 2.75 8.23
C ILE A 163 -10.89 1.81 9.26
N ILE A 164 -9.57 1.67 9.25
CA ILE A 164 -8.83 0.88 10.25
C ILE A 164 -9.05 1.44 11.65
N GLU A 165 -8.99 2.76 11.81
CA GLU A 165 -9.21 3.43 13.09
C GLU A 165 -10.61 3.12 13.64
N ALA A 166 -11.65 3.23 12.80
CA ALA A 166 -13.02 2.88 13.19
C ALA A 166 -13.13 1.43 13.68
N TYR A 167 -12.63 0.45 12.92
CA TYR A 167 -12.65 -0.94 13.36
C TYR A 167 -11.77 -1.21 14.58
N SER A 168 -10.67 -0.47 14.73
CA SER A 168 -9.81 -0.59 15.92
C SER A 168 -10.52 -0.09 17.17
N GLU A 169 -11.29 1.00 17.06
CA GLU A 169 -12.13 1.50 18.14
C GLU A 169 -13.20 0.48 18.52
N ASP A 170 -13.92 -0.08 17.54
CA ASP A 170 -14.92 -1.13 17.78
C ASP A 170 -14.29 -2.34 18.50
N LEU A 171 -13.13 -2.82 18.04
CA LEU A 171 -12.43 -3.93 18.67
C LEU A 171 -12.01 -3.62 20.12
N HIS A 172 -11.54 -2.39 20.38
CA HIS A 172 -11.21 -1.94 21.73
C HIS A 172 -12.45 -1.91 22.63
N ASP A 173 -13.61 -1.53 22.11
CA ASP A 173 -14.87 -1.53 22.84
C ASP A 173 -15.29 -2.93 23.24
N TYR A 174 -15.20 -3.90 22.33
CA TYR A 174 -15.46 -5.30 22.65
C TYR A 174 -14.49 -5.83 23.71
N LYS A 175 -13.19 -5.55 23.57
CA LYS A 175 -12.18 -5.94 24.57
C LYS A 175 -12.51 -5.37 25.95
N ARG A 176 -12.93 -4.10 26.05
CA ARG A 176 -13.33 -3.48 27.32
C ARG A 176 -14.54 -4.16 27.94
N GLN A 177 -15.56 -4.46 27.15
CA GLN A 177 -16.80 -5.10 27.64
C GLN A 177 -16.55 -6.46 28.28
N VAL A 178 -15.55 -7.21 27.80
CA VAL A 178 -15.18 -8.54 28.34
C VAL A 178 -13.98 -8.50 29.30
N GLY A 179 -13.49 -7.31 29.66
CA GLY A 179 -12.38 -7.14 30.61
C GLY A 179 -11.02 -7.59 30.08
N LEU A 180 -10.77 -7.46 28.78
CA LEU A 180 -9.46 -7.67 28.15
C LEU A 180 -8.64 -6.37 28.09
N PRO A 181 -7.30 -6.46 28.20
CA PRO A 181 -6.44 -5.30 28.06
C PRO A 181 -6.44 -4.78 26.62
N ILE A 182 -6.36 -3.45 26.48
CA ILE A 182 -6.12 -2.78 25.20
C ILE A 182 -4.61 -2.54 25.07
N SER A 183 -3.98 -3.13 24.05
CA SER A 183 -2.62 -2.78 23.65
C SER A 183 -2.64 -1.42 22.94
N LYS A 184 -1.67 -0.56 23.27
CA LYS A 184 -1.43 0.71 22.56
C LYS A 184 -0.78 0.48 21.21
#